data_AF-A0A6P3DQZ6-F1
#
_entry.id   AF-A0A6P3DQZ6-F1
#
_cell.length_a   1.000
_cell.length_b   1.000
_cell.length_c   1.000
_cell.angle_alpha   90.00
_cell.angle_beta   90.00
_cell.angle_gamma   90.00
#
_symmetry.space_group_name_H-M   'P 1'
#
loop_
_entity.id
_entity.type
_entity.pdbx_description
1 polymer ?
#
loop_
_entity_poly.entity_id
_entity_poly.type
_entity_poly.pdbx_seq_one_letter_code
_entity_poly.pdbx_strand_id
1 'polypeptide(L)'
;MRKYYQAALVIIAVVSLISLLFYRHEYNKLRYVLEVFNYFGKPNQRSEINCTNNVPMFTKFDMKFEEPLSAWQRLDDDLYVYSAYNIRDKEIQVIGFGSSNNIKDMQCQILFENEIEPVLGSFSYLSIGNNLNSTDKNGGYHFYCAYKANKIPVGIMFLTKSNLDAHNIPILPIKSQPHNLNYINAGVCIAPPLTKPIQLLQMIGFIQFHDIIGIDNFIVYDFGIPNQYNNNLKELFKSQDPYWKFTYTVVPWNFPFPATHPTIIKDLIQADCLYRTYNKVRYITTLSWEEYIILRYHHSLIDLMTDFKKSRMKADRYKLKTLTFCTQQIDDTTNRNVTFIIFKKLHYDSSIPDNQPIYIYNTLEALNKNNMYTRDIGKDLVTLNRYQYCPGKSNLETGTKDTSILRFTEDIQNSQIFRKFITENKFL
;
A
#
# COMPACT_ATOMS: atom_id res chain seq x y z
N MET A 1 0.53 -35.48 -74.22
CA MET A 1 0.72 -34.79 -72.93
C MET A 1 -0.19 -35.27 -71.78
N ARG A 2 -1.37 -35.85 -72.03
CA ARG A 2 -2.32 -36.31 -70.99
C ARG A 2 -1.76 -37.38 -70.01
N LYS A 3 -0.89 -38.28 -70.50
CA LYS A 3 -0.27 -39.35 -69.68
C LYS A 3 0.71 -38.82 -68.63
N TYR A 4 1.43 -37.73 -68.93
CA TYR A 4 2.36 -37.10 -67.98
C TYR A 4 1.64 -36.30 -66.89
N TYR A 5 0.49 -35.70 -67.21
CA TYR A 5 -0.36 -35.01 -66.22
C TYR A 5 -0.97 -35.98 -65.20
N GLN A 6 -1.40 -37.17 -65.64
CA GLN A 6 -1.89 -38.20 -64.71
C GLN A 6 -0.78 -38.72 -63.80
N ALA A 7 0.44 -38.94 -64.33
CA ALA A 7 1.58 -39.34 -63.52
C ALA A 7 1.96 -38.25 -62.49
N ALA A 8 1.98 -36.98 -62.89
CA ALA A 8 2.28 -35.85 -62.00
C ALA A 8 1.25 -35.70 -60.87
N LEU A 9 -0.04 -35.87 -61.16
CA LEU A 9 -1.11 -35.83 -60.15
C LEU A 9 -0.98 -36.96 -59.12
N VAL A 10 -0.62 -38.16 -59.55
CA VAL A 10 -0.37 -39.29 -58.64
C VAL A 10 0.84 -39.00 -57.74
N ILE A 11 1.91 -38.45 -58.30
CA ILE A 11 3.10 -38.07 -57.51
C ILE A 11 2.75 -36.99 -56.48
N ILE A 12 2.01 -35.94 -56.87
CA ILE A 12 1.59 -34.88 -55.96
C ILE A 12 0.67 -35.43 -54.85
N ALA A 13 -0.25 -36.34 -55.18
CA ALA A 13 -1.11 -36.97 -54.20
C ALA A 13 -0.31 -37.81 -53.18
N VAL A 14 0.68 -38.56 -53.65
CA VAL A 14 1.57 -39.35 -52.78
C VAL A 14 2.41 -38.44 -51.88
N VAL A 15 2.99 -37.36 -52.43
CA VAL A 15 3.77 -36.40 -51.64
C VAL A 15 2.89 -35.68 -50.60
N SER A 16 1.66 -35.30 -50.96
CA SER A 16 0.71 -34.69 -50.04
C SER A 16 0.32 -35.64 -48.90
N LEU A 17 0.10 -36.93 -49.20
CA LEU A 17 -0.17 -37.96 -48.20
C LEU A 17 1.01 -38.13 -47.23
N ILE A 18 2.24 -38.19 -47.75
CA ILE A 18 3.46 -38.33 -46.93
C ILE A 18 3.65 -37.11 -46.01
N SER A 19 3.46 -35.89 -46.54
CA SER A 19 3.54 -34.66 -45.75
C SER A 19 2.48 -34.62 -44.65
N LEU A 20 1.26 -35.10 -44.93
CA LEU A 20 0.18 -35.17 -43.94
C LEU A 20 0.49 -36.19 -42.83
N LEU A 21 1.13 -37.32 -43.17
CA LEU A 21 1.59 -38.30 -42.19
C LEU A 21 2.72 -37.75 -41.31
N PHE A 22 3.67 -37.00 -41.89
CA PHE A 22 4.73 -36.32 -41.14
C PHE A 22 4.16 -35.26 -40.19
N TYR A 23 3.22 -34.45 -40.69
CA TYR A 23 2.54 -33.45 -39.86
C TYR A 23 1.77 -34.12 -38.70
N ARG A 24 1.04 -35.21 -38.96
CA ARG A 24 0.35 -35.96 -37.91
C ARG A 24 1.31 -36.57 -36.89
N HIS A 25 2.47 -37.05 -37.34
CA HIS A 25 3.50 -37.60 -36.44
C HIS A 25 4.07 -36.53 -35.51
N GLU A 26 4.51 -35.39 -36.06
CA GLU A 26 5.05 -34.27 -35.26
C GLU A 26 3.98 -33.66 -34.35
N TYR A 27 2.74 -33.53 -34.81
CA TYR A 27 1.63 -33.07 -33.98
C TYR A 27 1.37 -34.00 -32.79
N ASN A 28 1.40 -35.32 -33.01
CA ASN A 28 1.24 -36.30 -31.93
C ASN A 28 2.44 -36.27 -30.96
N LYS A 29 3.67 -36.08 -31.45
CA LYS A 29 4.87 -35.95 -30.62
C LYS A 29 4.80 -34.70 -29.74
N LEU A 30 4.40 -33.56 -30.30
CA LEU A 30 4.14 -32.33 -29.54
C LEU A 30 3.04 -32.52 -28.51
N ARG A 31 1.95 -33.21 -28.85
CA ARG A 31 0.88 -33.55 -27.90
C ARG A 31 1.38 -34.39 -26.73
N TYR A 32 2.22 -35.41 -26.99
CA TYR A 32 2.84 -36.22 -25.94
C TYR A 32 3.77 -35.40 -25.04
N VAL A 33 4.58 -34.51 -25.62
CA VAL A 33 5.47 -33.63 -24.84
C VAL A 33 4.66 -32.64 -23.99
N LEU A 34 3.59 -32.05 -24.54
CA LEU A 34 2.71 -31.14 -23.80
C LEU A 34 1.88 -31.86 -22.72
N GLU A 35 1.55 -33.14 -22.92
CA GLU A 35 0.90 -34.00 -21.92
C GLU A 35 1.86 -34.34 -20.77
N VAL A 36 3.15 -34.57 -21.05
CA VAL A 36 4.19 -34.76 -20.02
C VAL A 36 4.45 -33.45 -19.24
N PHE A 37 4.26 -32.29 -19.86
CA PHE A 37 4.39 -30.98 -19.20
C PHE A 37 3.11 -30.45 -18.50
N ASN A 38 2.01 -31.23 -18.44
CA ASN A 38 0.77 -30.86 -17.72
C ASN A 38 0.23 -29.44 -18.01
N TYR A 39 0.52 -28.87 -19.19
CA TYR A 39 0.13 -27.49 -19.51
C TYR A 39 -1.34 -27.37 -19.95
N PHE A 40 -1.95 -28.47 -20.36
CA PHE A 40 -3.39 -28.55 -20.68
C PHE A 40 -4.03 -29.59 -19.77
N GLY A 41 -4.78 -29.12 -18.77
CA GLY A 41 -5.62 -30.00 -17.96
C GLY A 41 -6.52 -30.85 -18.85
N LYS A 42 -6.54 -32.17 -18.63
CA LYS A 42 -7.39 -33.10 -19.37
C LYS A 42 -8.86 -32.78 -19.12
N PRO A 43 -9.69 -32.51 -20.14
CA PRO A 43 -11.06 -32.03 -19.93
C PRO A 43 -12.06 -33.10 -19.47
N ASN A 44 -11.64 -34.31 -19.05
CA ASN A 44 -12.59 -35.38 -18.69
C ASN A 44 -12.09 -36.43 -17.68
N GLN A 45 -11.12 -36.10 -16.82
CA GLN A 45 -10.86 -36.93 -15.63
C GLN A 45 -11.43 -36.23 -14.40
N ARG A 46 -12.63 -36.65 -13.98
CA ARG A 46 -13.03 -36.59 -12.57
C ARG A 46 -12.09 -37.52 -11.80
N SER A 47 -10.90 -37.04 -11.51
CA SER A 47 -10.10 -37.60 -10.44
C SER A 47 -10.72 -37.09 -9.15
N GLU A 48 -11.41 -37.97 -8.44
CA GLU A 48 -11.68 -37.84 -7.01
C GLU A 48 -10.34 -37.89 -6.25
N ILE A 49 -9.50 -36.88 -6.47
CA ILE A 49 -8.41 -36.57 -5.57
C ILE A 49 -9.09 -35.72 -4.51
N ASN A 50 -9.29 -36.31 -3.33
CA ASN A 50 -9.62 -35.57 -2.11
C ASN A 50 -8.52 -34.53 -1.86
N CYS A 51 -8.65 -33.36 -2.48
CA CYS A 51 -7.89 -32.14 -2.20
C CYS A 51 -8.33 -31.48 -0.88
N THR A 52 -8.75 -32.28 0.10
CA THR A 52 -9.19 -31.82 1.42
C THR A 52 -8.15 -32.00 2.51
N ASN A 53 -7.06 -32.73 2.26
CA ASN A 53 -6.03 -32.95 3.27
C ASN A 53 -4.68 -32.47 2.72
N ASN A 54 -4.20 -31.34 3.26
CA ASN A 54 -2.89 -30.73 3.06
C ASN A 54 -2.77 -29.61 1.99
N VAL A 55 -3.79 -28.75 1.86
CA VAL A 55 -3.46 -27.34 1.60
C VAL A 55 -2.78 -26.85 2.87
N PRO A 56 -1.51 -26.39 2.86
CA PRO A 56 -0.92 -25.80 4.05
C PRO A 56 -1.83 -24.66 4.45
N MET A 57 -2.45 -24.79 5.62
CA MET A 57 -3.22 -23.73 6.24
C MET A 57 -2.31 -22.52 6.22
N PHE A 58 -2.61 -21.54 5.35
CA PHE A 58 -1.91 -20.27 5.34
C PHE A 58 -2.18 -19.67 6.70
N THR A 59 -1.26 -19.84 7.65
CA THR A 59 -1.30 -19.14 8.91
C THR A 59 -1.11 -17.68 8.56
N LYS A 60 -2.21 -16.91 8.51
CA LYS A 60 -2.19 -15.45 8.41
C LYS A 60 -1.26 -14.95 9.50
N PHE A 61 -0.06 -14.54 9.11
CA PHE A 61 0.93 -14.06 10.07
C PHE A 61 0.52 -12.64 10.44
N ASP A 62 -0.03 -12.49 11.65
CA ASP A 62 -0.40 -11.18 12.16
C ASP A 62 0.88 -10.39 12.47
N MET A 63 1.17 -9.40 11.64
CA MET A 63 2.36 -8.57 11.77
C MET A 63 2.26 -7.59 12.95
N LYS A 64 1.10 -7.48 13.62
CA LYS A 64 0.88 -6.64 14.80
C LYS A 64 1.43 -5.23 14.59
N PHE A 65 0.92 -4.55 13.58
CA PHE A 65 1.38 -3.20 13.25
C PHE A 65 0.97 -2.19 14.32
N GLU A 66 -0.15 -2.42 15.00
CA GLU A 66 -0.75 -1.62 16.06
C GLU A 66 -0.04 -1.73 17.41
N GLU A 67 0.77 -2.77 17.66
CA GLU A 67 1.43 -2.98 18.95
C GLU A 67 2.84 -2.36 18.98
N PRO A 68 3.23 -1.58 20.01
CA PRO A 68 2.36 -1.03 21.06
C PRO A 68 1.45 0.07 20.51
N LEU A 69 0.28 0.24 21.14
CA LEU A 69 -0.70 1.25 20.73
C LEU A 69 -0.05 2.64 20.80
N SER A 70 -0.05 3.33 19.65
CA SER A 70 0.49 4.68 19.52
C SER A 70 -0.63 5.71 19.72
N ALA A 71 -0.37 6.80 20.41
CA ALA A 71 -1.33 7.88 20.58
C ALA A 71 -0.58 9.21 20.68
N TRP A 72 -1.19 10.28 20.19
CA TRP A 72 -0.61 11.62 20.36
C TRP A 72 -0.64 12.00 21.84
N GLN A 73 0.54 12.23 22.39
CA GLN A 73 0.79 12.59 23.78
C GLN A 73 1.40 13.99 23.84
N ARG A 74 0.89 14.82 24.75
CA ARG A 74 1.35 16.19 24.95
C ARG A 74 2.64 16.20 25.76
N LEU A 75 3.64 16.94 25.29
CA LEU A 75 4.87 17.25 26.02
C LEU A 75 4.87 18.69 26.57
N ASP A 76 4.29 19.61 25.82
CA ASP A 76 4.16 21.03 26.15
C ASP A 76 2.90 21.62 25.44
N ASP A 77 2.60 22.91 25.60
CA ASP A 77 1.43 23.59 25.04
C ASP A 77 1.16 23.26 23.57
N ASP A 78 2.20 23.36 22.72
CA ASP A 78 2.12 23.10 21.28
C ASP A 78 3.13 22.05 20.82
N LEU A 79 3.46 21.08 21.68
CA LEU A 79 4.44 20.05 21.36
C LEU A 79 3.92 18.67 21.74
N TYR A 80 3.86 17.78 20.76
CA TYR A 80 3.30 16.45 20.90
C TYR A 80 4.20 15.40 20.25
N VAL A 81 4.12 14.17 20.77
CA VAL A 81 4.80 12.99 20.25
C VAL A 81 3.82 11.85 20.06
N TYR A 82 4.08 10.95 19.13
CA TYR A 82 3.11 9.93 18.72
C TYR A 82 3.58 8.49 18.93
N SER A 83 4.74 8.15 18.37
CA SER A 83 5.24 6.77 18.30
C SER A 83 6.77 6.75 18.34
N ALA A 84 7.33 5.72 18.95
CA ALA A 84 8.77 5.57 19.15
C ALA A 84 9.27 4.21 18.65
N TYR A 85 10.40 4.21 17.94
CA TYR A 85 10.98 3.05 17.29
C TYR A 85 12.49 2.98 17.52
N ASN A 86 13.02 1.77 17.62
CA ASN A 86 14.45 1.50 17.65
C ASN A 86 14.80 0.74 16.36
N ILE A 87 15.17 1.50 15.32
CA ILE A 87 15.45 0.98 13.97
C ILE A 87 16.95 0.87 13.70
N ARG A 88 17.71 1.86 14.20
CA ARG A 88 19.16 1.94 14.03
C ARG A 88 19.83 1.60 15.36
N ASP A 89 21.02 1.01 15.29
CA ASP A 89 21.77 0.72 16.50
C ASP A 89 21.97 2.00 17.31
N LYS A 90 21.59 1.95 18.60
CA LYS A 90 21.79 3.02 19.57
C LYS A 90 21.08 4.34 19.28
N GLU A 91 20.02 4.34 18.49
CA GLU A 91 19.24 5.54 18.17
C GLU A 91 17.74 5.25 18.14
N ILE A 92 16.99 5.96 18.99
CA ILE A 92 15.52 5.89 19.02
C ILE A 92 14.97 7.02 18.15
N GLN A 93 14.09 6.68 17.21
CA GLN A 93 13.37 7.62 16.37
C GLN A 93 11.94 7.79 16.89
N VAL A 94 11.49 9.04 17.04
CA VAL A 94 10.15 9.38 17.51
C VAL A 94 9.49 10.36 16.54
N ILE A 95 8.21 10.17 16.27
CA ILE A 95 7.41 11.12 15.49
C ILE A 95 6.88 12.21 16.41
N GLY A 96 7.23 13.46 16.11
CA GLY A 96 6.80 14.65 16.84
C GLY A 96 6.07 15.66 15.97
N PHE A 97 5.29 16.54 16.59
CA PHE A 97 4.63 17.66 15.94
C PHE A 97 4.58 18.86 16.88
N GLY A 98 4.87 20.05 16.36
CA GLY A 98 4.78 21.28 17.14
C GLY A 98 5.49 22.49 16.54
N SER A 99 5.66 23.54 17.35
CA SER A 99 6.44 24.71 16.94
C SER A 99 7.94 24.49 17.16
N SER A 100 8.77 24.90 16.20
CA SER A 100 10.24 24.81 16.30
C SER A 100 10.83 25.57 17.49
N ASN A 101 10.12 26.60 17.98
CA ASN A 101 10.56 27.36 19.15
C ASN A 101 10.48 26.55 20.45
N ASN A 102 9.53 25.63 20.56
CA ASN A 102 9.30 24.81 21.76
C ASN A 102 10.20 23.58 21.82
N ILE A 103 10.94 23.29 20.75
CA ILE A 103 11.86 22.15 20.65
C ILE A 103 13.26 22.52 21.16
N LYS A 104 13.51 23.82 21.40
CA LYS A 104 14.80 24.31 21.90
C LYS A 104 15.05 23.81 23.33
N ASP A 105 16.21 23.18 23.53
CA ASP A 105 16.67 22.64 24.81
C ASP A 105 15.90 21.42 25.34
N MET A 106 15.26 20.65 24.46
CA MET A 106 14.72 19.34 24.85
C MET A 106 15.83 18.36 25.20
N GLN A 107 15.60 17.56 26.23
CA GLN A 107 16.43 16.41 26.58
C GLN A 107 15.60 15.13 26.43
N CYS A 108 16.28 14.00 26.25
CA CYS A 108 15.63 12.71 26.20
C CYS A 108 16.22 11.77 27.24
N GLN A 109 15.36 10.96 27.84
CA GLN A 109 15.70 9.94 28.82
C GLN A 109 15.15 8.61 28.36
N ILE A 110 15.94 7.55 28.52
CA ILE A 110 15.63 6.22 27.99
C ILE A 110 15.54 5.23 29.13
N LEU A 111 14.44 4.50 29.16
CA LEU A 111 14.21 3.38 30.07
C LEU A 111 14.68 2.09 29.38
N PHE A 112 15.52 1.33 30.07
CA PHE A 112 16.01 0.03 29.60
C PHE A 112 15.30 -1.12 30.32
N GLU A 113 15.25 -2.26 29.64
CA GLU A 113 14.69 -3.48 30.22
C GLU A 113 15.40 -3.85 31.53
N ASN A 114 14.62 -4.16 32.58
CA ASN A 114 15.08 -4.49 33.92
C ASN A 114 15.79 -3.36 34.70
N GLU A 115 15.64 -2.11 34.27
CA GLU A 115 16.19 -0.94 34.98
C GLU A 115 15.07 -0.03 35.47
N ILE A 116 15.25 0.53 36.67
CA ILE A 116 14.30 1.48 37.26
C ILE A 116 14.68 2.90 36.86
N GLU A 117 15.99 3.20 36.83
CA GLU A 117 16.48 4.54 36.56
C GLU A 117 16.66 4.76 35.06
N PRO A 118 16.07 5.84 34.50
CA PRO A 118 16.26 6.17 33.11
C PRO A 118 17.64 6.79 32.86
N VAL A 119 18.21 6.53 31.68
CA VAL A 119 19.51 7.05 31.28
C VAL A 119 19.34 8.24 30.34
N LEU A 120 20.13 9.29 30.57
CA LEU A 120 20.13 10.47 29.71
C LEU A 120 20.71 10.15 28.31
N GLY A 121 19.97 10.51 27.27
CA GLY A 121 20.38 10.40 25.87
C GLY A 121 20.74 11.75 25.25
N SER A 122 21.25 11.71 24.02
CA SER A 122 21.54 12.90 23.21
C SER A 122 20.40 13.16 22.22
N PHE A 123 19.74 14.31 22.38
CA PHE A 123 18.60 14.71 21.57
C PHE A 123 19.02 15.47 20.31
N SER A 124 18.37 15.16 19.18
CA SER A 124 18.39 15.97 17.97
C SER A 124 17.08 15.83 17.20
N TYR A 125 16.81 16.70 16.23
CA TYR A 125 15.59 16.64 15.44
C TYR A 125 15.79 17.03 13.97
N LEU A 126 14.93 16.53 13.08
CA LEU A 126 14.85 16.91 11.68
C LEU A 126 13.39 17.16 11.29
N SER A 127 13.11 18.18 10.48
CA SER A 127 11.76 18.45 9.99
C SER A 127 11.27 17.38 9.02
N ILE A 128 10.00 17.01 9.14
CA ILE A 128 9.28 16.15 8.19
C ILE A 128 8.67 17.04 7.10
N GLY A 129 8.99 16.74 5.84
CA GLY A 129 8.48 17.48 4.69
C GLY A 129 9.23 18.79 4.41
N ASN A 130 9.00 19.36 3.22
CA ASN A 130 9.58 20.64 2.80
C ASN A 130 8.59 21.77 3.08
N ASN A 131 8.45 22.17 4.35
CA ASN A 131 7.65 23.34 4.73
C ASN A 131 8.45 24.64 4.52
N LEU A 132 8.94 24.88 3.30
CA LEU A 132 9.53 26.18 2.93
C LEU A 132 8.46 27.26 2.73
N ASN A 133 7.20 26.87 2.48
CA ASN A 133 6.13 27.80 2.08
C ASN A 133 4.85 27.72 2.94
N SER A 134 4.81 26.95 4.02
CA SER A 134 3.61 26.92 4.88
C SER A 134 3.64 28.10 5.85
N THR A 135 2.56 28.89 5.87
CA THR A 135 2.28 29.88 6.92
C THR A 135 2.05 29.24 8.30
N ASP A 136 2.00 27.92 8.36
CA ASP A 136 1.84 27.15 9.58
C ASP A 136 3.11 27.25 10.45
N LYS A 137 2.93 27.77 11.66
CA LYS A 137 3.98 27.85 12.70
C LYS A 137 4.39 26.47 13.23
N ASN A 138 3.57 25.45 12.98
CA ASN A 138 3.72 24.10 13.49
C ASN A 138 4.05 23.14 12.35
N GLY A 139 4.98 22.23 12.59
CA GLY A 139 5.45 21.24 11.62
C GLY A 139 5.62 19.86 12.25
N GLY A 140 5.77 18.86 11.39
CA GLY A 140 6.18 17.52 11.81
C GLY A 140 7.69 17.41 11.96
N TYR A 141 8.15 16.56 12.87
CA TYR A 141 9.57 16.31 13.10
C TYR A 141 9.86 14.84 13.37
N HIS A 142 11.02 14.40 12.91
CA HIS A 142 11.72 13.25 13.43
C HIS A 142 12.53 13.69 14.65
N PHE A 143 12.24 13.15 15.82
CA PHE A 143 13.05 13.30 17.02
C PHE A 143 13.96 12.08 17.15
N TYR A 144 15.23 12.34 17.42
CA TYR A 144 16.26 11.32 17.59
C TYR A 144 16.82 11.40 18.99
N CYS A 145 16.92 10.25 19.64
CA CYS A 145 17.58 10.12 20.93
C CYS A 145 18.66 9.04 20.84
N ALA A 146 19.93 9.48 20.81
CA ALA A 146 21.07 8.57 20.75
C ALA A 146 21.53 8.18 22.16
N TYR A 147 21.96 6.92 22.33
CA TYR A 147 22.41 6.38 23.61
C TYR A 147 23.66 5.51 23.47
N LYS A 148 24.36 5.26 24.58
CA LYS A 148 25.61 4.48 24.58
C LYS A 148 25.47 3.09 25.17
N ALA A 149 24.46 2.88 26.03
CA ALA A 149 24.26 1.63 26.73
C ALA A 149 23.99 0.46 25.77
N ASN A 150 24.61 -0.68 26.00
CA ASN A 150 24.35 -1.93 25.26
C ASN A 150 23.18 -2.69 25.91
N LYS A 151 22.02 -2.04 26.00
CA LYS A 151 20.81 -2.59 26.63
C LYS A 151 19.62 -2.39 25.70
N ILE A 152 18.56 -3.17 25.91
CA ILE A 152 17.34 -3.11 25.10
C ILE A 152 16.47 -1.96 25.63
N PRO A 153 16.25 -0.89 24.83
CA PRO A 153 15.42 0.22 25.27
C PRO A 153 13.94 -0.18 25.17
N VAL A 154 13.18 0.11 26.23
CA VAL A 154 11.76 -0.24 26.35
C VAL A 154 10.85 0.98 26.39
N GLY A 155 11.37 2.14 26.84
CA GLY A 155 10.63 3.39 26.90
C GLY A 155 11.50 4.61 26.68
N ILE A 156 10.90 5.70 26.21
CA ILE A 156 11.54 7.01 26.06
C ILE A 156 10.67 8.11 26.66
N MET A 157 11.32 9.08 27.29
CA MET A 157 10.71 10.29 27.85
C MET A 157 11.43 11.51 27.28
N PHE A 158 10.69 12.60 27.11
CA PHE A 158 11.24 13.89 26.69
C PHE A 158 11.03 14.92 27.79
N LEU A 159 12.12 15.59 28.17
CA LEU A 159 12.11 16.68 29.14
C LEU A 159 12.10 18.01 28.39
N THR A 160 11.15 18.87 28.74
CA THR A 160 11.00 20.25 28.23
C THR A 160 11.27 21.23 29.38
N LYS A 161 11.43 22.52 29.07
CA LYS A 161 11.63 23.56 30.10
C LYS A 161 10.43 23.73 31.05
N SER A 162 9.23 23.40 30.57
CA SER A 162 7.96 23.50 31.29
C SER A 162 7.73 22.35 32.26
N ASN A 163 8.38 21.20 32.06
CA ASN A 163 8.21 20.02 32.89
C ASN A 163 9.09 20.08 34.15
N LEU A 164 8.61 20.82 35.16
CA LEU A 164 9.25 20.93 36.47
C LEU A 164 9.06 19.68 37.35
N ASP A 165 8.07 18.83 37.03
CA ASP A 165 7.78 17.59 37.77
C ASP A 165 8.02 16.36 36.89
N ALA A 166 9.07 15.60 37.23
CA ALA A 166 9.48 14.39 36.52
C ALA A 166 8.43 13.27 36.55
N HIS A 167 7.48 13.28 37.51
CA HIS A 167 6.51 12.20 37.68
C HIS A 167 5.36 12.24 36.65
N ASN A 168 5.14 13.38 36.00
CA ASN A 168 4.04 13.57 35.05
C ASN A 168 4.48 13.47 33.58
N ILE A 169 5.71 13.02 33.33
CA ILE A 169 6.27 12.96 31.98
C ILE A 169 5.79 11.68 31.30
N PRO A 170 5.16 11.78 30.11
CA PRO A 170 4.66 10.61 29.42
C PRO A 170 5.81 9.72 28.95
N ILE A 171 5.67 8.41 29.19
CA ILE A 171 6.59 7.38 28.71
C ILE A 171 6.04 6.80 27.41
N LEU A 172 6.79 6.94 26.33
CA LEU A 172 6.47 6.30 25.06
C LEU A 172 7.10 4.92 24.99
N PRO A 173 6.32 3.84 24.77
CA PRO A 173 6.87 2.52 24.59
C PRO A 173 7.64 2.45 23.27
N ILE A 174 8.82 1.83 23.30
CA ILE A 174 9.70 1.72 22.13
C ILE A 174 9.43 0.42 21.40
N LYS A 175 9.17 0.50 20.10
CA LYS A 175 9.09 -0.67 19.23
C LYS A 175 10.46 -1.03 18.68
N SER A 176 11.05 -2.09 19.23
CA SER A 176 12.23 -2.73 18.64
C SER A 176 11.79 -3.75 17.59
N GLN A 177 12.42 -3.75 16.42
CA GLN A 177 12.07 -4.67 15.34
C GLN A 177 13.19 -5.67 15.08
N PRO A 178 12.89 -6.98 14.96
CA PRO A 178 13.91 -7.95 14.63
C PRO A 178 14.47 -7.66 13.23
N HIS A 179 15.79 -7.63 13.12
CA HIS A 179 16.47 -7.75 11.83
C HIS A 179 16.21 -9.15 11.29
N ASN A 180 15.81 -9.27 10.03
CA ASN A 180 15.63 -10.51 9.24
C ASN A 180 14.21 -11.05 9.15
N LEU A 181 13.34 -10.31 8.46
CA LEU A 181 12.20 -10.96 7.82
C LEU A 181 12.21 -10.61 6.33
N ASN A 182 12.43 -11.63 5.50
CA ASN A 182 12.54 -11.49 4.05
C ASN A 182 11.14 -11.56 3.43
N TYR A 183 10.29 -10.59 3.76
CA TYR A 183 8.95 -10.53 3.20
C TYR A 183 8.99 -9.97 1.78
N ILE A 184 8.14 -10.49 0.91
CA ILE A 184 8.01 -10.06 -0.49
C ILE A 184 6.76 -9.17 -0.67
N ASN A 185 6.06 -8.90 0.42
CA ASN A 185 4.71 -8.35 0.49
C ASN A 185 4.66 -6.83 0.26
N ALA A 186 3.48 -6.31 -0.11
CA ALA A 186 3.23 -4.90 -0.33
C ALA A 186 2.12 -4.39 0.58
N GLY A 187 2.34 -3.24 1.20
CA GLY A 187 1.38 -2.63 2.10
C GLY A 187 0.96 -1.24 1.64
N VAL A 188 -0.15 -0.79 2.24
CA VAL A 188 -0.61 0.59 2.17
C VAL A 188 -0.95 1.11 3.55
N CYS A 189 -0.41 2.28 3.87
CA CYS A 189 -0.87 3.08 4.99
C CYS A 189 -1.93 4.05 4.48
N ILE A 190 -3.10 4.03 5.13
CA ILE A 190 -4.25 4.79 4.68
C ILE A 190 -4.43 5.97 5.61
N ALA A 191 -4.19 7.16 5.07
CA ALA A 191 -4.42 8.42 5.75
C ALA A 191 -5.93 8.66 5.94
N PRO A 192 -6.33 9.47 6.95
CA PRO A 192 -7.71 9.88 7.12
C PRO A 192 -8.35 10.42 5.83
N PRO A 193 -9.65 10.17 5.62
CA PRO A 193 -10.34 10.63 4.42
C PRO A 193 -10.34 12.15 4.35
N LEU A 194 -10.21 12.70 3.14
CA LEU A 194 -10.25 14.15 2.92
C LEU A 194 -11.66 14.69 3.13
N THR A 195 -12.67 13.89 2.80
CA THR A 195 -14.08 14.22 3.03
C THR A 195 -14.66 13.32 4.11
N LYS A 196 -15.36 13.91 5.08
CA LYS A 196 -15.98 13.19 6.20
C LYS A 196 -17.49 13.46 6.22
N PRO A 197 -18.33 12.46 6.53
CA PRO A 197 -17.98 11.06 6.80
C PRO A 197 -17.68 10.28 5.51
N ILE A 198 -16.76 9.30 5.59
CA ILE A 198 -16.52 8.34 4.51
C ILE A 198 -17.64 7.30 4.44
N GLN A 199 -17.98 6.83 3.24
CA GLN A 199 -18.95 5.76 3.05
C GLN A 199 -18.29 4.38 3.12
N LEU A 200 -18.94 3.41 3.78
CA LEU A 200 -18.42 2.03 3.88
C LEU A 200 -18.15 1.41 2.50
N LEU A 201 -19.00 1.67 1.51
CA LEU A 201 -18.83 1.18 0.15
C LEU A 201 -17.52 1.66 -0.49
N GLN A 202 -17.08 2.89 -0.20
CA GLN A 202 -15.82 3.43 -0.68
C GLN A 202 -14.63 2.73 -0.02
N MET A 203 -14.71 2.46 1.29
CA MET A 203 -13.67 1.70 2.00
C MET A 203 -13.55 0.27 1.45
N ILE A 204 -14.67 -0.41 1.23
CA ILE A 204 -14.68 -1.76 0.65
C ILE A 204 -14.08 -1.74 -0.76
N GLY A 205 -14.51 -0.80 -1.61
CA GLY A 205 -13.98 -0.66 -2.97
C GLY A 205 -12.47 -0.40 -2.99
N PHE A 206 -11.96 0.42 -2.06
CA PHE A 206 -10.53 0.67 -1.89
C PHE A 206 -9.77 -0.59 -1.52
N ILE A 207 -10.18 -1.28 -0.44
CA ILE A 207 -9.49 -2.49 0.05
C ILE A 207 -9.51 -3.57 -1.03
N GLN A 208 -10.69 -3.79 -1.63
CA GLN A 208 -10.87 -4.80 -2.65
C GLN A 208 -10.00 -4.55 -3.89
N PHE A 209 -10.00 -3.33 -4.41
CA PHE A 209 -9.20 -3.00 -5.58
C PHE A 209 -7.70 -3.21 -5.31
N HIS A 210 -7.23 -2.76 -4.15
CA HIS A 210 -5.82 -2.87 -3.79
C HIS A 210 -5.39 -4.32 -3.48
N ASP A 211 -6.28 -5.14 -2.92
CA ASP A 211 -6.07 -6.59 -2.76
C ASP A 211 -5.89 -7.29 -4.11
N ILE A 212 -6.70 -6.95 -5.12
CA ILE A 212 -6.59 -7.50 -6.49
C ILE A 212 -5.23 -7.19 -7.13
N ILE A 213 -4.68 -6.00 -6.91
CA ILE A 213 -3.34 -5.65 -7.41
C ILE A 213 -2.20 -6.15 -6.51
N GLY A 214 -2.50 -7.03 -5.54
CA GLY A 214 -1.52 -7.72 -4.71
C GLY A 214 -1.01 -6.93 -3.50
N ILE A 215 -1.78 -5.96 -3.00
CA ILE A 215 -1.52 -5.32 -1.69
C ILE A 215 -2.19 -6.17 -0.61
N ASP A 216 -1.41 -6.62 0.36
CA ASP A 216 -1.84 -7.58 1.37
C ASP A 216 -1.70 -7.04 2.80
N ASN A 217 -1.27 -5.80 2.99
CA ASN A 217 -1.19 -5.18 4.32
C ASN A 217 -1.82 -3.79 4.31
N PHE A 218 -2.95 -3.64 5.01
CA PHE A 218 -3.68 -2.38 5.12
C PHE A 218 -3.55 -1.82 6.54
N ILE A 219 -2.91 -0.67 6.68
CA ILE A 219 -2.72 0.02 7.97
C ILE A 219 -3.51 1.32 7.94
N VAL A 220 -4.67 1.32 8.60
CA VAL A 220 -5.60 2.45 8.62
C VAL A 220 -5.30 3.37 9.80
N TYR A 221 -5.03 4.63 9.53
CA TYR A 221 -4.91 5.67 10.53
C TYR A 221 -6.31 6.24 10.80
N ASP A 222 -6.94 5.77 11.87
CA ASP A 222 -8.33 6.10 12.17
C ASP A 222 -8.47 7.48 12.80
N PHE A 223 -9.18 8.36 12.08
CA PHE A 223 -9.54 9.69 12.54
C PHE A 223 -11.01 9.98 12.20
N GLY A 224 -11.92 9.31 12.91
CA GLY A 224 -13.36 9.51 12.79
C GLY A 224 -14.05 8.57 11.81
N ILE A 225 -13.50 7.37 11.61
CA ILE A 225 -14.19 6.29 10.90
C ILE A 225 -15.19 5.64 11.87
N PRO A 226 -16.46 5.43 11.47
CA PRO A 226 -17.42 4.74 12.33
C PRO A 226 -16.93 3.36 12.76
N ASN A 227 -17.00 3.05 14.06
CA ASN A 227 -16.52 1.77 14.61
C ASN A 227 -17.12 0.54 13.91
N GLN A 228 -18.39 0.61 13.50
CA GLN A 228 -19.04 -0.47 12.75
C GLN A 228 -18.30 -0.79 11.45
N TYR A 229 -17.74 0.21 10.76
CA TYR A 229 -17.05 0.00 9.48
C TYR A 229 -15.70 -0.71 9.72
N ASN A 230 -14.94 -0.24 10.71
CA ASN A 230 -13.70 -0.90 11.12
C ASN A 230 -13.95 -2.33 11.59
N ASN A 231 -15.02 -2.58 12.34
CA ASN A 231 -15.39 -3.92 12.80
C ASN A 231 -15.74 -4.85 11.64
N ASN A 232 -16.57 -4.39 10.69
CA ASN A 232 -16.93 -5.17 9.51
C ASN A 232 -15.69 -5.60 8.71
N LEU A 233 -14.72 -4.69 8.50
CA LEU A 233 -13.48 -4.99 7.78
C LEU A 233 -12.54 -5.91 8.58
N LYS A 234 -12.45 -5.72 9.91
CA LYS A 234 -11.69 -6.63 10.79
C LYS A 234 -12.27 -8.05 10.81
N GLU A 235 -13.59 -8.19 10.77
CA GLU A 235 -14.26 -9.50 10.71
C GLU A 235 -13.95 -10.23 9.42
N LEU A 236 -13.81 -9.54 8.29
CA LEU A 236 -13.32 -10.16 7.06
C LEU A 236 -11.94 -10.76 7.26
N PHE A 237 -11.00 -9.93 7.73
CA PHE A 237 -9.64 -10.38 7.97
C PHE A 237 -9.59 -11.63 8.85
N LYS A 238 -10.38 -11.64 9.94
CA LYS A 238 -10.45 -12.77 10.89
C LYS A 238 -11.08 -14.04 10.33
N SER A 239 -11.82 -13.96 9.23
CA SER A 239 -12.39 -15.16 8.64
C SER A 239 -11.28 -16.11 8.18
N GLN A 240 -11.53 -17.41 8.29
CA GLN A 240 -10.62 -18.47 7.82
C GLN A 240 -10.73 -18.69 6.30
N ASP A 241 -11.27 -17.73 5.57
CA ASP A 241 -11.42 -17.84 4.13
C ASP A 241 -10.02 -17.94 3.47
N PRO A 242 -9.72 -19.03 2.74
CA PRO A 242 -8.41 -19.24 2.12
C PRO A 242 -8.10 -18.23 1.00
N TYR A 243 -9.11 -17.51 0.51
CA TYR A 243 -8.96 -16.53 -0.57
C TYR A 243 -8.64 -15.13 -0.05
N TRP A 244 -8.88 -14.80 1.23
CA TRP A 244 -8.55 -13.48 1.79
C TRP A 244 -7.20 -13.53 2.47
N LYS A 245 -6.17 -12.98 1.81
CA LYS A 245 -4.78 -13.03 2.29
C LYS A 245 -4.26 -11.69 2.82
N PHE A 246 -5.09 -10.65 2.83
CA PHE A 246 -4.70 -9.36 3.35
C PHE A 246 -4.84 -9.25 4.86
N THR A 247 -4.07 -8.35 5.49
CA THR A 247 -4.22 -7.92 6.88
C THR A 247 -4.89 -6.56 6.94
N TYR A 248 -5.74 -6.33 7.94
CA TYR A 248 -6.40 -5.05 8.18
C TYR A 248 -6.14 -4.59 9.61
N THR A 249 -5.19 -3.67 9.76
CA THR A 249 -4.80 -3.08 11.05
C THR A 249 -5.34 -1.67 11.17
N VAL A 250 -5.87 -1.34 12.34
CA VAL A 250 -6.33 0.01 12.65
C VAL A 250 -5.43 0.59 13.73
N VAL A 251 -4.82 1.73 13.45
CA VAL A 251 -4.00 2.50 14.38
C VAL A 251 -4.76 3.78 14.74
N PRO A 252 -4.92 4.10 16.04
CA PRO A 252 -5.62 5.32 16.43
C PRO A 252 -4.82 6.56 16.03
N TRP A 253 -5.46 7.50 15.36
CA TRP A 253 -4.87 8.77 14.94
C TRP A 253 -5.61 9.94 15.61
N ASN A 254 -5.51 10.01 16.94
CA ASN A 254 -6.09 11.05 17.80
C ASN A 254 -5.37 12.40 17.69
N PHE A 255 -5.10 12.84 16.46
CA PHE A 255 -4.30 14.03 16.18
C PHE A 255 -4.98 15.30 16.70
N PRO A 256 -4.35 16.07 17.60
CA PRO A 256 -5.01 17.14 18.34
C PRO A 256 -5.12 18.47 17.58
N PHE A 257 -4.67 18.52 16.31
CA PHE A 257 -4.66 19.74 15.50
C PHE A 257 -5.59 19.63 14.29
N PRO A 258 -6.88 20.00 14.43
CA PRO A 258 -7.88 19.84 13.35
C PRO A 258 -7.66 20.80 12.17
N ALA A 259 -6.97 21.93 12.39
CA ALA A 259 -6.73 22.94 11.36
C ALA A 259 -5.47 22.68 10.52
N THR A 260 -4.69 21.64 10.84
CA THR A 260 -3.47 21.31 10.11
C THR A 260 -3.78 20.88 8.68
N HIS A 261 -3.01 21.41 7.73
CA HIS A 261 -3.19 21.07 6.33
C HIS A 261 -3.05 19.54 6.08
N PRO A 262 -3.93 18.91 5.28
CA PRO A 262 -3.91 17.45 5.07
C PRO A 262 -2.59 16.90 4.53
N THR A 263 -1.80 17.71 3.82
CA THR A 263 -0.48 17.30 3.34
C THR A 263 0.49 17.04 4.48
N ILE A 264 0.48 17.87 5.52
CA ILE A 264 1.33 17.72 6.71
C ILE A 264 0.90 16.46 7.48
N ILE A 265 -0.41 16.23 7.61
CA ILE A 265 -0.94 15.00 8.22
C ILE A 265 -0.45 13.76 7.46
N LYS A 266 -0.51 13.80 6.14
CA LYS A 266 -0.06 12.69 5.29
C LYS A 266 1.45 12.46 5.37
N ASP A 267 2.26 13.52 5.47
CA ASP A 267 3.71 13.40 5.63
C ASP A 267 4.08 12.80 7.00
N LEU A 268 3.38 13.19 8.08
CA LEU A 268 3.52 12.57 9.40
C LEU A 268 3.15 11.08 9.38
N ILE A 269 2.03 10.74 8.76
CA ILE A 269 1.57 9.36 8.61
C ILE A 269 2.57 8.55 7.79
N GLN A 270 3.09 9.12 6.69
CA GLN A 270 4.10 8.45 5.86
C GLN A 270 5.37 8.16 6.67
N ALA A 271 5.81 9.10 7.50
CA ALA A 271 6.96 8.91 8.38
C ALA A 271 6.72 7.79 9.40
N ASP A 272 5.60 7.80 10.14
CA ASP A 272 5.24 6.73 11.08
C ASP A 272 5.10 5.38 10.35
N CYS A 273 4.45 5.38 9.20
CA CYS A 273 4.21 4.20 8.38
C CYS A 273 5.52 3.50 7.97
N LEU A 274 6.52 4.28 7.53
CA LEU A 274 7.84 3.76 7.19
C LEU A 274 8.50 3.07 8.39
N TYR A 275 8.46 3.69 9.57
CA TYR A 275 8.99 3.10 10.78
C TYR A 275 8.24 1.83 11.20
N ARG A 276 6.90 1.87 11.15
CA ARG A 276 6.02 0.77 11.54
C ARG A 276 6.19 -0.46 10.66
N THR A 277 6.52 -0.27 9.39
CA THR A 277 6.62 -1.31 8.37
C THR A 277 8.05 -1.72 8.04
N TYR A 278 9.06 -1.06 8.62
CA TYR A 278 10.46 -1.44 8.49
C TYR A 278 10.64 -2.94 8.81
N ASN A 279 11.43 -3.65 7.99
CA ASN A 279 11.63 -5.10 8.07
C ASN A 279 10.36 -5.99 8.13
N LYS A 280 9.16 -5.47 7.88
CA LYS A 280 7.90 -6.23 7.90
C LYS A 280 7.23 -6.34 6.54
N VAL A 281 7.36 -5.29 5.73
CA VAL A 281 6.78 -5.24 4.39
C VAL A 281 7.88 -4.78 3.45
N ARG A 282 7.92 -5.30 2.20
CA ARG A 282 8.97 -4.93 1.26
C ARG A 282 8.73 -3.58 0.61
N TYR A 283 7.49 -3.35 0.20
CA TYR A 283 7.06 -2.12 -0.45
C TYR A 283 5.90 -1.50 0.31
N ILE A 284 5.98 -0.20 0.58
CA ILE A 284 4.94 0.52 1.29
C ILE A 284 4.63 1.83 0.57
N THR A 285 3.36 2.23 0.61
CA THR A 285 2.91 3.53 0.11
C THR A 285 1.89 4.12 1.06
N THR A 286 1.76 5.45 1.07
CA THR A 286 0.78 6.16 1.90
C THR A 286 -0.27 6.79 0.99
N LEU A 287 -1.50 6.28 1.08
CA LEU A 287 -2.63 6.69 0.24
C LEU A 287 -3.74 7.29 1.09
N SER A 288 -4.58 8.10 0.47
CA SER A 288 -5.91 8.45 0.99
C SER A 288 -6.97 7.50 0.40
N TRP A 289 -8.15 7.41 1.01
CA TRP A 289 -9.22 6.51 0.57
C TRP A 289 -9.71 6.75 -0.86
N GLU A 290 -9.45 7.94 -1.39
CA GLU A 290 -9.82 8.37 -2.72
C GLU A 290 -8.69 8.23 -3.76
N GLU A 291 -7.57 7.58 -3.40
CA GLU A 291 -6.40 7.41 -4.25
C GLU A 291 -6.17 5.94 -4.61
N TYR A 292 -5.99 5.64 -5.89
CA TYR A 292 -5.91 4.28 -6.41
C TYR A 292 -4.66 4.10 -7.26
N ILE A 293 -3.86 3.08 -6.96
CA ILE A 293 -2.68 2.73 -7.78
C ILE A 293 -3.12 1.90 -8.98
N ILE A 294 -3.03 2.45 -10.18
CA ILE A 294 -3.47 1.78 -11.41
C ILE A 294 -2.26 1.23 -12.15
N LEU A 295 -2.19 -0.10 -12.24
CA LEU A 295 -1.18 -0.80 -13.04
C LEU A 295 -1.66 -0.91 -14.49
N ARG A 296 -0.80 -0.49 -15.44
CA ARG A 296 -1.17 -0.48 -16.86
C ARG A 296 -1.04 -1.86 -17.49
N TYR A 297 0.05 -2.57 -17.18
CA TYR A 297 0.39 -3.86 -17.79
C TYR A 297 0.45 -5.02 -16.78
N HIS A 298 1.11 -4.82 -15.63
CA HIS A 298 1.22 -5.85 -14.59
C HIS A 298 -0.10 -6.06 -13.85
N HIS A 299 -0.38 -7.29 -13.41
CA HIS A 299 -1.54 -7.60 -12.57
C HIS A 299 -1.26 -7.36 -11.09
N SER A 300 -0.01 -7.52 -10.65
CA SER A 300 0.41 -7.30 -9.27
C SER A 300 1.46 -6.19 -9.18
N LEU A 301 1.38 -5.40 -8.11
CA LEU A 301 2.36 -4.39 -7.77
C LEU A 301 3.73 -5.02 -7.53
N ILE A 302 3.78 -6.18 -6.86
CA ILE A 302 5.03 -6.88 -6.57
C ILE A 302 5.76 -7.33 -7.84
N ASP A 303 5.02 -7.76 -8.87
CA ASP A 303 5.61 -8.16 -10.15
C ASP A 303 6.25 -6.95 -10.84
N LEU A 304 5.54 -5.81 -10.87
CA LEU A 304 6.07 -4.56 -11.39
C LEU A 304 7.36 -4.15 -10.65
N MET A 305 7.34 -4.19 -9.31
CA MET A 305 8.51 -3.83 -8.51
C MET A 305 9.67 -4.81 -8.67
N THR A 306 9.38 -6.09 -8.93
CA THR A 306 10.38 -7.12 -9.21
C THR A 306 11.07 -6.88 -10.55
N ASP A 307 10.32 -6.49 -11.57
CA ASP A 307 10.88 -6.11 -12.88
C ASP A 307 11.71 -4.82 -12.78
N PHE A 308 11.28 -3.86 -11.96
CA PHE A 308 12.09 -2.68 -11.68
C PHE A 308 13.42 -3.01 -11.00
N LYS A 309 13.42 -3.99 -10.08
CA LYS A 309 14.65 -4.45 -9.42
C LYS A 309 15.59 -5.19 -10.37
N LYS A 310 15.07 -5.98 -11.31
CA LYS A 310 15.86 -6.74 -12.30
C LYS A 310 16.40 -5.86 -13.43
N SER A 311 15.73 -4.74 -13.72
CA SER A 311 16.13 -3.80 -14.76
C SER A 311 17.00 -2.67 -14.22
N ARG A 312 17.40 -1.75 -15.10
CA ARG A 312 18.05 -0.48 -14.71
C ARG A 312 17.12 0.49 -14.00
N MET A 313 15.93 0.03 -13.55
CA MET A 313 14.92 0.84 -12.85
C MET A 313 14.94 0.70 -11.32
N LYS A 314 15.96 0.07 -10.74
CA LYS A 314 16.11 -0.02 -9.28
C LYS A 314 16.18 1.39 -8.65
N ALA A 315 15.39 1.62 -7.60
CA ALA A 315 15.41 2.83 -6.78
C ALA A 315 15.03 2.53 -5.31
N ASP A 316 15.30 3.49 -4.43
CA ASP A 316 14.93 3.39 -3.00
C ASP A 316 13.48 3.82 -2.78
N ARG A 317 13.04 4.83 -3.54
CA ARG A 317 11.63 5.20 -3.67
C ARG A 317 11.27 5.56 -5.11
N TYR A 318 10.00 5.34 -5.43
CA TYR A 318 9.47 5.52 -6.75
C TYR A 318 8.34 6.53 -6.75
N LYS A 319 8.50 7.63 -7.49
CA LYS A 319 7.49 8.68 -7.59
C LYS A 319 6.43 8.28 -8.61
N LEU A 320 5.17 8.25 -8.17
CA LEU A 320 4.02 8.01 -9.04
C LEU A 320 3.56 9.32 -9.67
N LYS A 321 3.12 9.23 -10.93
CA LYS A 321 2.43 10.34 -11.59
C LYS A 321 0.95 10.30 -11.19
N THR A 322 0.49 11.40 -10.59
CA THR A 322 -0.91 11.56 -10.19
C THR A 322 -1.77 12.08 -11.34
N LEU A 323 -2.94 11.47 -11.52
CA LEU A 323 -4.01 11.89 -12.42
C LEU A 323 -5.24 12.23 -11.57
N THR A 324 -5.78 13.43 -11.71
CA THR A 324 -6.91 13.89 -10.90
C THR A 324 -8.22 13.73 -11.64
N PHE A 325 -9.12 12.93 -11.08
CA PHE A 325 -10.47 12.67 -11.59
C PHE A 325 -11.48 13.43 -10.73
N CYS A 326 -12.30 14.25 -11.38
CA CYS A 326 -13.23 15.10 -10.65
C CYS A 326 -14.58 14.41 -10.45
N THR A 327 -15.04 14.29 -9.21
CA THR A 327 -16.24 13.50 -8.87
C THR A 327 -17.55 14.11 -9.38
N GLN A 328 -17.57 15.42 -9.65
CA GLN A 328 -18.73 16.11 -10.22
C GLN A 328 -18.84 16.04 -11.76
N GLN A 329 -17.82 15.50 -12.46
CA GLN A 329 -17.90 15.29 -13.91
C GLN A 329 -19.00 14.26 -14.25
N ILE A 330 -19.51 14.29 -15.49
CA ILE A 330 -20.54 13.34 -15.94
C ILE A 330 -19.96 11.91 -15.95
N ASP A 331 -20.76 10.94 -15.50
CA ASP A 331 -20.40 9.51 -15.56
C ASP A 331 -20.27 9.05 -17.01
N ASP A 332 -19.30 8.19 -17.30
CA ASP A 332 -19.17 7.59 -18.62
C ASP A 332 -20.42 6.74 -18.94
N THR A 333 -20.99 6.95 -20.12
CA THR A 333 -22.25 6.32 -20.53
C THR A 333 -22.15 4.81 -20.70
N THR A 334 -20.94 4.28 -20.90
CA THR A 334 -20.71 2.84 -21.10
C THR A 334 -20.86 2.02 -19.81
N ASN A 335 -20.71 2.63 -18.63
CA ASN A 335 -20.62 1.92 -17.34
C ASN A 335 -21.66 2.36 -16.30
N ARG A 336 -22.86 2.78 -16.74
CA ARG A 336 -23.92 3.29 -15.83
C ARG A 336 -24.32 2.31 -14.72
N ASN A 337 -24.21 1.01 -14.97
CA ASN A 337 -24.67 -0.04 -14.03
C ASN A 337 -23.58 -0.53 -13.06
N VAL A 338 -22.40 0.09 -13.04
CA VAL A 338 -21.29 -0.35 -12.16
C VAL A 338 -21.44 0.27 -10.77
N THR A 339 -21.09 -0.48 -9.71
CA THR A 339 -21.24 -0.03 -8.32
C THR A 339 -20.26 1.07 -7.92
N PHE A 340 -18.97 0.91 -8.24
CA PHE A 340 -17.91 1.79 -7.74
C PHE A 340 -17.65 3.01 -8.63
N ILE A 341 -17.42 4.17 -8.01
CA ILE A 341 -17.15 5.45 -8.70
C ILE A 341 -15.93 5.38 -9.62
N ILE A 342 -14.94 4.58 -9.27
CA ILE A 342 -13.68 4.43 -10.00
C ILE A 342 -13.88 3.91 -11.43
N PHE A 343 -15.00 3.22 -11.68
CA PHE A 343 -15.37 2.71 -13.01
C PHE A 343 -16.34 3.62 -13.78
N LYS A 344 -16.89 4.65 -13.11
CA LYS A 344 -17.79 5.64 -13.70
C LYS A 344 -17.04 6.89 -14.16
N LYS A 345 -16.07 7.34 -13.37
CA LYS A 345 -15.30 8.56 -13.61
C LYS A 345 -14.00 8.24 -14.33
N LEU A 346 -14.01 8.33 -15.65
CA LEU A 346 -12.89 7.95 -16.52
C LEU A 346 -12.17 9.12 -17.18
N HIS A 347 -12.61 10.36 -16.95
CA HIS A 347 -11.95 11.54 -17.49
C HIS A 347 -11.15 12.22 -16.39
N TYR A 348 -9.86 12.42 -16.61
CA TYR A 348 -9.01 13.16 -15.67
C TYR A 348 -8.68 14.53 -16.22
N ASP A 349 -8.38 15.45 -15.33
CA ASP A 349 -8.03 16.83 -15.67
C ASP A 349 -6.51 17.03 -15.58
N SER A 350 -5.86 17.21 -16.73
CA SER A 350 -4.42 17.46 -16.81
C SER A 350 -3.99 18.86 -16.38
N SER A 351 -4.93 19.80 -16.26
CA SER A 351 -4.63 21.17 -15.81
C SER A 351 -4.42 21.26 -14.30
N ILE A 352 -4.85 20.25 -13.53
CA ILE A 352 -4.67 20.22 -12.09
C ILE A 352 -3.24 19.74 -11.80
N PRO A 353 -2.36 20.61 -11.26
CA PRO A 353 -0.99 20.22 -10.99
C PRO A 353 -0.93 19.17 -9.89
N ASP A 354 0.04 18.26 -10.00
CA ASP A 354 0.36 17.32 -8.94
C ASP A 354 1.16 18.04 -7.84
N ASN A 355 0.43 18.61 -6.89
CA ASN A 355 1.02 19.34 -5.78
C ASN A 355 1.55 18.44 -4.66
N GLN A 356 1.22 17.15 -4.67
CA GLN A 356 1.66 16.21 -3.64
C GLN A 356 2.00 14.86 -4.25
N PRO A 357 3.28 14.64 -4.59
CA PRO A 357 3.69 13.39 -5.19
C PRO A 357 3.57 12.25 -4.19
N ILE A 358 3.05 11.13 -4.68
CA ILE A 358 2.98 9.88 -3.91
C ILE A 358 4.14 8.99 -4.29
N TYR A 359 4.69 8.31 -3.29
CA TYR A 359 5.83 7.43 -3.46
C TYR A 359 5.51 6.00 -3.04
N ILE A 360 6.09 5.05 -3.75
CA ILE A 360 6.24 3.67 -3.30
C ILE A 360 7.67 3.53 -2.77
N TYR A 361 7.80 3.20 -1.49
CA TYR A 361 9.07 3.05 -0.81
C TYR A 361 9.47 1.58 -0.75
N ASN A 362 10.75 1.31 -0.99
CA ASN A 362 11.37 0.10 -0.47
C ASN A 362 11.75 0.35 0.99
N THR A 363 11.06 -0.30 1.92
CA THR A 363 11.14 -0.01 3.36
C THR A 363 12.56 -0.11 3.92
N LEU A 364 13.30 -1.14 3.52
CA LEU A 364 14.66 -1.39 3.98
C LEU A 364 15.64 -0.32 3.46
N GLU A 365 15.55 -0.02 2.16
CA GLU A 365 16.47 0.94 1.52
C GLU A 365 16.18 2.37 1.95
N ALA A 366 14.90 2.72 2.19
CA ALA A 366 14.48 4.07 2.55
C ALA A 366 14.99 4.53 3.93
N LEU A 367 15.14 3.62 4.89
CA LEU A 367 15.53 3.96 6.25
C LEU A 367 17.02 3.70 6.56
N ASN A 368 17.67 2.83 5.80
CA ASN A 368 19.10 2.51 5.96
C ASN A 368 20.04 3.54 5.30
N LYS A 369 19.58 4.28 4.29
CA LYS A 369 20.40 5.24 3.55
C LYS A 369 20.14 6.66 4.00
N ASN A 370 21.21 7.46 4.13
CA ASN A 370 21.10 8.90 4.41
C ASN A 370 20.53 9.68 3.23
N ASN A 371 20.77 9.22 2.00
CA ASN A 371 20.26 9.82 0.77
C ASN A 371 19.42 8.80 0.00
N MET A 372 18.12 9.08 -0.16
CA MET A 372 17.20 8.21 -0.90
C MET A 372 17.27 8.50 -2.39
N TYR A 373 17.65 7.50 -3.19
CA TYR A 373 17.55 7.60 -4.64
C TYR A 373 16.09 7.49 -5.08
N THR A 374 15.58 8.57 -5.67
CA THR A 374 14.21 8.70 -6.15
C THR A 374 14.16 8.48 -7.66
N ARG A 375 13.22 7.67 -8.13
CA ARG A 375 12.98 7.50 -9.56
C ARG A 375 11.55 7.87 -9.93
N ASP A 376 11.40 8.70 -10.94
CA ASP A 376 10.10 8.99 -11.54
C ASP A 376 9.66 7.83 -12.43
N ILE A 377 8.47 7.30 -12.16
CA ILE A 377 7.88 6.25 -13.01
C ILE A 377 7.03 6.89 -14.11
N GLY A 378 7.18 6.39 -15.33
CA GLY A 378 6.37 6.81 -16.46
C GLY A 378 4.89 6.45 -16.27
N LYS A 379 3.99 7.36 -16.68
CA LYS A 379 2.52 7.14 -16.65
C LYS A 379 2.07 5.89 -17.40
N ASP A 380 2.87 5.44 -18.36
CA ASP A 380 2.56 4.29 -19.19
C ASP A 380 2.72 2.96 -18.44
N LEU A 381 3.36 2.95 -17.26
CA LEU A 381 3.54 1.73 -16.45
C LEU A 381 2.59 1.69 -15.25
N VAL A 382 2.55 2.78 -14.49
CA VAL A 382 1.70 2.93 -13.30
C VAL A 382 1.33 4.39 -13.10
N THR A 383 0.09 4.63 -12.69
CA THR A 383 -0.39 5.96 -12.29
C THR A 383 -1.11 5.89 -10.97
N LEU A 384 -1.16 7.04 -10.28
CA LEU A 384 -2.05 7.22 -9.16
C LEU A 384 -3.30 7.97 -9.63
N ASN A 385 -4.47 7.36 -9.50
CA ASN A 385 -5.73 8.02 -9.79
C ASN A 385 -6.27 8.62 -8.48
N ARG A 386 -6.41 9.95 -8.42
CA ARG A 386 -6.99 10.67 -7.28
C ARG A 386 -8.40 11.14 -7.63
N TYR A 387 -9.39 10.67 -6.89
CA TYR A 387 -10.79 11.06 -7.07
C TYR A 387 -11.15 12.15 -6.05
N GLN A 388 -11.48 13.36 -6.51
CA GLN A 388 -11.81 14.45 -5.59
C GLN A 388 -12.87 15.38 -6.17
N TYR A 389 -13.52 16.15 -5.31
CA TYR A 389 -14.39 17.23 -5.77
C TYR A 389 -13.53 18.39 -6.30
N CYS A 390 -13.82 18.88 -7.51
CA CYS A 390 -13.10 20.01 -8.11
C CYS A 390 -14.05 21.21 -8.26
N PRO A 391 -13.90 22.28 -7.46
CA PRO A 391 -14.79 23.44 -7.53
C PRO A 391 -14.69 24.13 -8.91
N GLY A 392 -15.84 24.56 -9.44
CA GLY A 392 -15.92 25.34 -10.68
C GLY A 392 -15.77 24.57 -12.00
N LYS A 393 -15.60 23.24 -11.96
CA LYS A 393 -15.41 22.38 -13.15
C LYS A 393 -16.61 21.48 -13.40
N SER A 394 -17.80 22.07 -13.54
CA SER A 394 -19.06 21.31 -13.50
C SER A 394 -19.41 20.56 -14.79
N ASN A 395 -18.93 20.94 -15.99
CA ASN A 395 -19.57 20.43 -17.22
C ASN A 395 -18.70 20.25 -18.48
N LEU A 396 -17.37 20.28 -18.43
CA LEU A 396 -16.58 20.10 -19.65
C LEU A 396 -15.97 18.69 -19.76
N GLU A 397 -16.32 18.01 -20.86
CA GLU A 397 -15.66 16.83 -21.46
C GLU A 397 -14.20 17.12 -21.91
N THR A 398 -13.56 18.18 -21.38
CA THR A 398 -12.17 18.55 -21.73
C THR A 398 -11.13 17.70 -21.01
N GLY A 399 -11.56 16.73 -20.20
CA GLY A 399 -10.66 15.79 -19.54
C GLY A 399 -10.16 14.74 -20.52
N THR A 400 -8.92 14.30 -20.34
CA THR A 400 -8.40 13.17 -21.11
C THR A 400 -9.02 11.88 -20.55
N LYS A 401 -9.54 11.03 -21.44
CA LYS A 401 -10.11 9.74 -21.05
C LYS A 401 -8.99 8.75 -20.69
N ASP A 402 -9.16 8.06 -19.58
CA ASP A 402 -8.30 6.97 -19.12
C ASP A 402 -9.17 5.75 -18.75
N THR A 403 -9.02 4.68 -19.52
CA THR A 403 -9.79 3.44 -19.36
C THR A 403 -8.98 2.33 -18.67
N SER A 404 -7.75 2.59 -18.23
CA SER A 404 -6.87 1.51 -17.73
C SER A 404 -7.40 0.82 -16.47
N ILE A 405 -8.21 1.52 -15.67
CA ILE A 405 -8.85 0.92 -14.51
C ILE A 405 -9.91 -0.11 -14.90
N LEU A 406 -10.55 0.01 -16.07
CA LEU A 406 -11.66 -0.86 -16.49
C LEU A 406 -11.22 -2.33 -16.66
N ARG A 407 -9.94 -2.56 -16.90
CA ARG A 407 -9.35 -3.90 -16.95
C ARG A 407 -9.64 -4.73 -15.69
N PHE A 408 -9.76 -4.08 -14.52
CA PHE A 408 -9.99 -4.75 -13.24
C PHE A 408 -11.48 -4.93 -12.91
N THR A 409 -12.39 -4.58 -13.82
CA THR A 409 -13.84 -4.65 -13.56
C THR A 409 -14.29 -6.08 -13.31
N GLU A 410 -13.85 -7.03 -14.13
CA GLU A 410 -14.20 -8.44 -13.99
C GLU A 410 -13.60 -9.05 -12.73
N ASP A 411 -12.32 -8.74 -12.43
CA ASP A 411 -11.65 -9.16 -11.20
C ASP A 411 -12.39 -8.68 -9.95
N ILE A 412 -12.89 -7.44 -9.98
CA ILE A 412 -13.69 -6.88 -8.89
C ILE A 412 -15.04 -7.59 -8.76
N GLN A 413 -15.77 -7.77 -9.85
CA GLN A 413 -17.08 -8.42 -9.81
C GLN A 413 -17.00 -9.88 -9.36
N ASN A 414 -15.91 -10.56 -9.70
CA ASN A 414 -15.66 -11.94 -9.32
C ASN A 414 -15.06 -12.10 -7.94
N SER A 415 -14.60 -11.02 -7.29
CA SER A 415 -14.00 -11.11 -5.97
C SER A 415 -15.01 -11.55 -4.92
N GLN A 416 -14.53 -12.31 -3.94
CA GLN A 416 -15.37 -12.75 -2.82
C GLN A 416 -15.74 -11.61 -1.87
N ILE A 417 -14.87 -10.59 -1.74
CA ILE A 417 -15.19 -9.37 -0.98
C ILE A 417 -16.43 -8.72 -1.58
N PHE A 418 -16.49 -8.58 -2.91
CA PHE A 418 -17.65 -8.04 -3.60
C PHE A 418 -18.91 -8.87 -3.34
N ARG A 419 -18.83 -10.20 -3.50
CA ARG A 419 -19.98 -11.10 -3.27
C ARG A 419 -20.52 -10.98 -1.83
N LYS A 420 -19.63 -10.99 -0.83
CA LYS A 420 -20.03 -10.89 0.58
C LYS A 420 -20.68 -9.56 0.93
N PHE A 421 -20.13 -8.43 0.48
CA PHE A 421 -20.69 -7.12 0.86
C PHE A 421 -21.84 -6.66 -0.02
N ILE A 422 -21.74 -6.89 -1.32
CA ILE A 422 -22.69 -6.33 -2.27
C ILE A 422 -23.83 -7.31 -2.53
N THR A 423 -23.54 -8.61 -2.62
CA THR A 423 -24.56 -9.62 -2.94
C THR A 423 -25.24 -10.19 -1.69
N GLU A 424 -24.51 -10.50 -0.62
CA GLU A 424 -25.06 -11.15 0.57
C GLU A 424 -25.59 -10.16 1.62
N ASN A 425 -24.89 -9.05 1.87
CA ASN A 425 -25.24 -8.11 2.94
C ASN A 425 -26.26 -7.01 2.59
N LYS A 426 -26.92 -7.06 1.42
CA LYS A 426 -27.93 -6.06 0.98
C LYS A 426 -27.58 -4.61 1.37
N PHE A 427 -26.41 -4.12 0.95
CA PHE A 427 -26.09 -2.69 0.97
C PHE A 427 -26.70 -1.94 -0.25
N LEU A 428 -27.77 -2.49 -0.84
CA LEU A 428 -28.58 -1.90 -1.91
C LEU A 428 -30.03 -1.79 -1.46
#